data_AF-A0A4V1P7I3-F1
#
_entry.id   AF-A0A4V1P7I3-F1
#
_cell.length_a   1.000
_cell.length_b   1.000
_cell.length_c   1.000
_cell.angle_alpha   90.00
_cell.angle_beta   90.00
_cell.angle_gamma   90.00
#
_symmetry.space_group_name_H-M   'P 1'
#
loop_
_entity.id
_entity.type
_entity.pdbx_description
1 polymer ?
#
loop_
_entity_poly.entity_id
_entity_poly.type
_entity_poly.pdbx_seq_one_letter_code
_entity_poly.pdbx_strand_id
1 'polypeptide(L)'
;MQYSLVDGNRREAFAGGRGLCPTCGAAMIAKCGPRILHHWAHAGRRNCDPWWENETEWHRAWKNLFPQSCREIAHVAPDGEIHRADIKTPTGIVIEVQHSAMTDAERQSREDFYGNLVWVIDGRGFRDNFDIYHLLPDPDSEIAQDLVWCKASRPMQGAARGLFFRLSEGQAEFPDETITKASMRGGFYHGIHEIEADVAQAYRGHHQYDWVRPRRTWLDAACPVYIDFGDDRLVRLDTYDESGLRCIRLVSKRKFLHDVMVETDGRAIATRFHPFRHD
;
A
#
# COMPACT_ATOMS: atom_id res chain seq x y z
N MET A 1 0.80 -22.77 2.82
CA MET A 1 1.58 -22.50 1.58
C MET A 1 0.80 -23.00 0.39
N GLN A 2 0.80 -22.26 -0.71
CA GLN A 2 0.26 -22.66 -2.01
C GLN A 2 1.12 -23.74 -2.67
N TYR A 3 2.45 -23.65 -2.54
CA TYR A 3 3.38 -24.51 -3.28
C TYR A 3 4.24 -25.42 -2.40
N SER A 4 4.62 -26.57 -2.95
CA SER A 4 5.63 -27.49 -2.43
C SER A 4 6.45 -28.07 -3.60
N LEU A 5 7.64 -28.59 -3.32
CA LEU A 5 8.46 -29.32 -4.29
C LEU A 5 8.01 -30.78 -4.35
N VAL A 6 7.47 -31.20 -5.50
CA VAL A 6 7.07 -32.58 -5.81
C VAL A 6 7.89 -33.02 -7.01
N ASP A 7 8.72 -34.06 -6.85
CA ASP A 7 9.67 -34.51 -7.86
C ASP A 7 10.57 -33.37 -8.38
N GLY A 8 11.06 -32.53 -7.47
CA GLY A 8 11.88 -31.35 -7.78
C GLY A 8 11.10 -30.18 -8.41
N ASN A 9 9.81 -30.35 -8.71
CA ASN A 9 9.00 -29.33 -9.37
C ASN A 9 8.05 -28.64 -8.40
N ARG A 10 7.92 -27.33 -8.55
CA ARG A 10 7.03 -26.52 -7.70
C ARG A 10 5.57 -26.73 -8.11
N ARG A 11 4.76 -27.35 -7.25
CA ARG A 11 3.36 -27.71 -7.52
C ARG A 11 2.40 -27.18 -6.46
N GLU A 12 1.20 -26.82 -6.90
CA GLU A 12 0.09 -26.50 -6.00
C GLU A 12 -0.39 -27.73 -5.24
N ALA A 13 -1.08 -27.51 -4.12
CA ALA A 13 -1.63 -28.61 -3.34
C ALA A 13 -2.70 -29.38 -4.12
N PHE A 14 -2.53 -30.69 -4.18
CA PHE A 14 -3.49 -31.62 -4.79
C PHE A 14 -3.78 -32.78 -3.83
N ALA A 15 -4.94 -33.42 -3.99
CA ALA A 15 -5.39 -34.47 -3.06
C ALA A 15 -4.37 -35.62 -2.97
N GLY A 16 -4.00 -35.98 -1.73
CA GLY A 16 -3.00 -37.03 -1.47
C GLY A 16 -1.54 -36.62 -1.70
N GLY A 17 -1.28 -35.36 -2.09
CA GLY A 17 0.05 -34.87 -2.40
C GLY A 17 1.02 -34.95 -1.22
N ARG A 18 2.27 -35.33 -1.54
CA ARG A 18 3.44 -35.28 -0.65
C ARG A 18 4.56 -34.56 -1.37
N GLY A 19 5.32 -33.76 -0.64
CA GLY A 19 6.40 -32.96 -1.21
C GLY A 19 7.37 -32.45 -0.14
N LEU A 20 8.27 -31.56 -0.53
CA LEU A 20 9.23 -30.90 0.34
C LEU A 20 8.94 -29.40 0.43
N CYS A 21 9.20 -28.82 1.59
CA CYS A 21 9.08 -27.39 1.81
C CYS A 21 10.12 -26.64 0.97
N PRO A 22 9.72 -25.71 0.08
CA PRO A 22 10.67 -24.93 -0.72
C PRO A 22 11.62 -24.09 0.13
N THR A 23 11.24 -23.77 1.37
CA THR A 23 12.02 -22.92 2.28
C THR A 23 13.01 -23.74 3.13
N CYS A 24 12.56 -24.82 3.78
CA CYS A 24 13.39 -25.56 4.75
C CYS A 24 13.67 -27.03 4.37
N GLY A 25 13.18 -27.50 3.22
CA GLY A 25 13.35 -28.87 2.74
C GLY A 25 12.57 -29.94 3.51
N ALA A 26 11.86 -29.59 4.59
CA ALA A 26 11.11 -30.56 5.40
C ALA A 26 9.90 -31.14 4.66
N ALA A 27 9.51 -32.38 5.01
CA ALA A 27 8.37 -33.05 4.41
C ALA A 27 7.04 -32.30 4.61
N MET A 28 6.24 -32.24 3.55
CA MET A 28 4.94 -31.60 3.49
C MET A 28 3.85 -32.55 3.01
N ILE A 29 2.62 -32.29 3.47
CA ILE A 29 1.41 -33.01 3.09
C ILE A 29 0.39 -32.00 2.59
N ALA A 30 -0.23 -32.30 1.45
CA ALA A 30 -1.32 -31.50 0.92
C ALA A 30 -2.58 -31.67 1.77
N LYS A 31 -3.19 -30.54 2.15
CA LYS A 31 -4.50 -30.46 2.80
C LYS A 31 -5.48 -29.98 1.75
N CYS A 32 -6.40 -30.86 1.34
CA CYS A 32 -7.39 -30.60 0.32
C CYS A 32 -8.77 -31.01 0.83
N GLY A 33 -9.81 -30.30 0.42
CA GLY A 33 -11.17 -30.60 0.83
C GLY A 33 -12.14 -29.44 0.59
N PRO A 34 -13.45 -29.71 0.59
CA PRO A 34 -14.47 -28.74 0.19
C PRO A 34 -14.67 -27.57 1.16
N ARG A 35 -14.06 -27.62 2.36
CA ARG A 35 -14.19 -26.61 3.42
C ARG A 35 -12.89 -25.86 3.70
N ILE A 36 -11.83 -26.16 2.96
CA ILE A 36 -10.50 -25.59 3.19
C ILE A 36 -9.91 -25.12 1.87
N LEU A 37 -9.22 -23.99 1.89
CA LEU A 37 -8.35 -23.62 0.78
C LEU A 37 -7.25 -24.67 0.66
N HIS A 38 -7.06 -25.21 -0.54
CA HIS A 38 -6.03 -26.22 -0.77
C HIS A 38 -4.64 -25.63 -0.48
N HIS A 39 -3.92 -26.26 0.44
CA HIS A 39 -2.60 -25.78 0.86
C HIS A 39 -1.70 -26.94 1.27
N TRP A 40 -0.40 -26.68 1.22
CA TRP A 40 0.62 -27.53 1.81
C TRP A 40 0.86 -27.15 3.27
N ALA A 41 0.95 -28.16 4.13
CA ALA A 41 1.35 -28.04 5.52
C ALA A 41 2.54 -28.97 5.80
N HIS A 42 3.40 -28.62 6.76
CA HIS A 42 4.44 -29.54 7.23
C HIS A 42 3.81 -30.82 7.79
N ALA A 43 4.46 -31.96 7.57
CA ALA A 43 3.95 -33.26 8.02
C ALA A 43 3.88 -33.38 9.56
N GLY A 44 4.69 -32.61 10.30
CA GLY A 44 4.63 -32.48 11.76
C GLY A 44 4.22 -31.07 12.21
N ARG A 45 4.18 -30.84 13.54
CA ARG A 45 3.99 -29.50 14.14
C ARG A 45 5.26 -28.66 13.99
N ARG A 46 5.59 -28.32 12.74
CA ARG A 46 6.71 -27.45 12.40
C ARG A 46 6.14 -26.23 11.70
N ASN A 47 6.46 -25.05 12.23
CA ASN A 47 6.40 -23.82 11.46
C ASN A 47 7.84 -23.41 11.17
N CYS A 48 8.22 -23.37 9.91
CA CYS A 48 9.59 -23.03 9.52
C CYS A 48 9.77 -21.54 9.26
N ASP A 49 8.71 -20.75 9.41
CA ASP A 49 8.67 -19.34 9.10
C ASP A 49 7.76 -18.64 10.13
N PRO A 50 8.31 -17.85 11.08
CA PRO A 50 7.53 -17.25 12.14
C PRO A 50 6.53 -16.20 11.63
N TRP A 51 6.71 -15.68 10.41
CA TRP A 51 5.78 -14.74 9.77
C TRP A 51 4.62 -15.42 9.04
N TRP A 52 4.56 -16.75 9.09
CA TRP A 52 3.49 -17.49 8.48
C TRP A 52 2.14 -17.18 9.14
N GLU A 53 1.17 -16.76 8.33
CA GLU A 53 -0.24 -16.65 8.70
C GLU A 53 -1.15 -17.61 7.91
N ASN A 54 -2.37 -17.80 8.41
CA ASN A 54 -3.39 -18.54 7.69
C ASN A 54 -3.84 -17.74 6.47
N GLU A 55 -3.75 -18.36 5.30
CA GLU A 55 -4.08 -17.70 4.04
C GLU A 55 -5.60 -17.68 3.82
N THR A 56 -6.14 -16.48 3.57
CA THR A 56 -7.54 -16.28 3.20
C THR A 56 -7.73 -16.37 1.68
N GLU A 57 -8.98 -16.48 1.22
CA GLU A 57 -9.29 -16.45 -0.22
C GLU A 57 -8.82 -15.14 -0.89
N TRP A 58 -8.95 -14.01 -0.19
CA TRP A 58 -8.49 -12.71 -0.70
C TRP A 58 -6.97 -12.65 -0.82
N HIS A 59 -6.25 -13.15 0.17
CA HIS A 59 -4.79 -13.26 0.14
C HIS A 59 -4.32 -14.13 -1.03
N ARG A 60 -4.97 -15.28 -1.22
CA ARG A 60 -4.68 -16.17 -2.35
C ARG A 60 -5.02 -15.52 -3.70
N ALA A 61 -6.15 -14.82 -3.80
CA ALA A 61 -6.54 -14.11 -5.01
C ALA A 61 -5.48 -13.06 -5.40
N TRP A 62 -4.94 -12.32 -4.43
CA TRP A 62 -3.85 -11.38 -4.67
C TRP A 62 -2.59 -12.03 -5.23
N LYS A 63 -2.11 -13.13 -4.61
CA LYS A 63 -0.96 -13.89 -5.13
C LYS A 63 -1.21 -14.40 -6.55
N ASN A 64 -2.43 -14.83 -6.83
CA ASN A 64 -2.81 -15.37 -8.13
C ASN A 64 -2.78 -14.35 -9.28
N LEU A 65 -2.67 -13.04 -8.99
CA LEU A 65 -2.49 -12.00 -10.01
C LEU A 65 -1.07 -11.99 -10.61
N PHE A 66 -0.11 -12.68 -9.99
CA PHE A 66 1.29 -12.70 -10.41
C PHE A 66 1.67 -14.03 -11.06
N PRO A 67 2.73 -14.12 -11.88
CA PRO A 67 3.23 -15.41 -12.37
C PRO A 67 3.68 -16.34 -11.23
N GLN A 68 3.61 -17.66 -11.42
CA GLN A 68 4.02 -18.64 -10.40
C GLN A 68 5.47 -18.41 -9.91
N SER A 69 6.36 -17.97 -10.79
CA SER A 69 7.76 -17.65 -10.48
C SER A 69 7.93 -16.51 -9.48
N CYS A 70 6.89 -15.71 -9.24
CA CYS A 70 6.92 -14.58 -8.32
C CYS A 70 6.27 -14.89 -6.96
N ARG A 71 5.42 -15.93 -6.87
CA ARG A 71 4.60 -16.20 -5.67
C ARG A 71 5.39 -17.00 -4.64
N GLU A 72 5.22 -16.75 -3.35
CA GLU A 72 5.81 -17.48 -2.21
C GLU A 72 7.32 -17.81 -2.37
N ILE A 73 8.12 -16.78 -2.65
CA ILE A 73 9.55 -16.93 -2.95
C ILE A 73 10.38 -16.78 -1.68
N ALA A 74 11.28 -17.73 -1.43
CA ALA A 74 12.20 -17.66 -0.31
C ALA A 74 13.20 -16.51 -0.51
N HIS A 75 13.41 -15.74 0.54
CA HIS A 75 14.42 -14.70 0.66
C HIS A 75 15.37 -15.12 1.78
N VAL A 76 16.66 -15.09 1.51
CA VAL A 76 17.72 -15.45 2.47
C VAL A 76 18.52 -14.19 2.77
N ALA A 77 18.52 -13.77 4.03
CA ALA A 77 19.34 -12.66 4.49
C ALA A 77 20.82 -13.04 4.58
N PRO A 78 21.75 -12.06 4.64
CA PRO A 78 23.19 -12.34 4.72
C PRO A 78 23.64 -13.19 5.92
N ASP A 79 22.89 -13.14 7.01
CA ASP A 79 23.13 -13.95 8.23
C ASP A 79 22.55 -15.36 8.16
N GLY A 80 21.86 -15.69 7.06
CA GLY A 80 21.23 -16.99 6.83
C GLY A 80 19.79 -17.08 7.33
N GLU A 81 19.18 -16.01 7.85
CA GLU A 81 17.75 -15.97 8.14
C GLU A 81 16.94 -16.14 6.84
N ILE A 82 15.88 -16.95 6.87
CA ILE A 82 15.07 -17.26 5.69
C ILE A 82 13.61 -16.99 5.98
N HIS A 83 13.02 -16.10 5.18
CA HIS A 83 11.58 -15.87 5.13
C HIS A 83 11.06 -16.05 3.71
N ARG A 84 9.73 -16.15 3.58
CA ARG A 84 9.08 -16.36 2.30
C ARG A 84 8.18 -15.18 2.01
N ALA A 85 8.57 -14.42 0.99
CA ALA A 85 7.78 -13.31 0.49
C ALA A 85 6.49 -13.83 -0.14
N ASP A 86 5.35 -13.17 0.08
CA ASP A 86 4.11 -13.51 -0.61
C ASP A 86 4.26 -13.40 -2.13
N ILE A 87 4.83 -12.29 -2.58
CA ILE A 87 5.21 -12.04 -3.97
C ILE A 87 6.61 -11.39 -4.00
N LYS A 88 7.48 -11.85 -4.88
CA LYS A 88 8.75 -11.20 -5.23
C LYS A 88 8.85 -11.10 -6.75
N THR A 89 8.89 -9.88 -7.27
CA THR A 89 8.88 -9.62 -8.71
C THR A 89 10.29 -9.78 -9.31
N PRO A 90 10.43 -9.95 -10.64
CA PRO A 90 11.73 -10.12 -11.28
C PRO A 90 12.67 -8.92 -11.09
N THR A 91 12.11 -7.72 -10.87
CA THR A 91 12.86 -6.49 -10.63
C THR A 91 13.27 -6.31 -9.17
N GLY A 92 12.88 -7.23 -8.28
CA GLY A 92 13.28 -7.23 -6.88
C GLY A 92 12.32 -6.54 -5.92
N ILE A 93 11.16 -6.07 -6.38
CA ILE A 93 10.10 -5.56 -5.49
C ILE A 93 9.47 -6.75 -4.76
N VAL A 94 9.42 -6.66 -3.44
CA VAL A 94 8.71 -7.60 -2.57
C VAL A 94 7.34 -7.02 -2.25
N ILE A 95 6.29 -7.82 -2.35
CA ILE A 95 4.94 -7.43 -1.94
C ILE A 95 4.47 -8.42 -0.88
N GLU A 96 4.12 -7.88 0.29
CA GLU A 96 3.47 -8.62 1.38
C GLU A 96 1.99 -8.23 1.43
N VAL A 97 1.14 -9.24 1.42
CA VAL A 97 -0.32 -9.07 1.37
C VAL A 97 -0.87 -9.37 2.75
N GLN A 98 -1.37 -8.35 3.44
CA GLN A 98 -1.72 -8.46 4.86
C GLN A 98 -3.24 -8.35 5.09
N HIS A 99 -3.83 -9.42 5.64
CA HIS A 99 -5.22 -9.41 6.10
C HIS A 99 -5.34 -9.16 7.61
N SER A 100 -4.52 -9.87 8.39
CA SER A 100 -4.57 -9.86 9.86
C SER A 100 -3.98 -8.58 10.45
N ALA A 101 -4.25 -8.32 11.74
CA ALA A 101 -3.56 -7.26 12.47
C ALA A 101 -2.05 -7.55 12.55
N MET A 102 -1.23 -6.50 12.41
CA MET A 102 0.22 -6.57 12.50
C MET A 102 0.70 -5.60 13.59
N THR A 103 1.70 -6.02 14.35
CA THR A 103 2.34 -5.15 15.35
C THR A 103 3.41 -4.27 14.70
N ASP A 104 3.73 -3.13 15.30
CA ASP A 104 4.78 -2.25 14.78
C ASP A 104 6.14 -2.93 14.73
N ALA A 105 6.46 -3.77 15.72
CA ALA A 105 7.71 -4.51 15.77
C ALA A 105 7.81 -5.54 14.63
N GLU A 106 6.72 -6.25 14.35
CA GLU A 106 6.67 -7.20 13.24
C GLU A 106 6.76 -6.49 11.88
N ARG A 107 6.03 -5.37 11.70
CA ARG A 107 6.12 -4.56 10.48
C ARG A 107 7.55 -4.07 10.24
N GLN A 108 8.19 -3.48 11.24
CA GLN A 108 9.57 -2.98 11.14
C GLN A 108 10.54 -4.12 10.81
N SER A 109 10.44 -5.25 11.50
CA SER A 109 11.27 -6.42 11.23
C SER A 109 11.15 -6.91 9.77
N ARG A 110 9.95 -6.91 9.19
CA ARG A 110 9.73 -7.29 7.79
C ARG A 110 10.25 -6.22 6.82
N GLU A 111 10.05 -4.93 7.11
CA GLU A 111 10.56 -3.82 6.31
C GLU A 111 12.09 -3.82 6.26
N ASP A 112 12.75 -4.00 7.41
CA ASP A 112 14.21 -4.07 7.52
C ASP A 112 14.79 -5.29 6.80
N PHE A 113 14.12 -6.43 6.90
CA PHE A 113 14.55 -7.68 6.28
C PHE A 113 14.46 -7.63 4.74
N TYR A 114 13.36 -7.14 4.18
CA TYR A 114 13.16 -7.15 2.73
C TYR A 114 13.72 -5.92 2.01
N GLY A 115 13.74 -4.75 2.67
CA GLY A 115 14.18 -3.47 2.10
C GLY A 115 13.25 -2.91 1.02
N ASN A 116 13.20 -3.53 -0.16
CA ASN A 116 12.37 -3.11 -1.29
C ASN A 116 10.93 -3.66 -1.18
N LEU A 117 10.27 -3.37 -0.06
CA LEU A 117 8.97 -3.90 0.31
C LEU A 117 7.83 -2.94 -0.02
N VAL A 118 6.69 -3.52 -0.42
CA VAL A 118 5.41 -2.86 -0.60
C VAL A 118 4.33 -3.63 0.15
N TRP A 119 3.48 -2.92 0.88
CA TRP A 119 2.35 -3.50 1.59
C TRP A 119 1.07 -3.40 0.77
N VAL A 120 0.33 -4.51 0.66
CA VAL A 120 -1.07 -4.50 0.20
C VAL A 120 -1.94 -5.01 1.34
N ILE A 121 -2.78 -4.15 1.91
CA ILE A 121 -3.56 -4.46 3.10
C ILE A 121 -5.06 -4.59 2.79
N ASP A 122 -5.73 -5.51 3.47
CA ASP A 122 -7.18 -5.71 3.31
C ASP A 122 -7.96 -4.60 4.01
N GLY A 123 -8.54 -3.70 3.21
CA GLY A 123 -9.34 -2.57 3.67
C GLY A 123 -10.81 -2.89 3.92
N ARG A 124 -11.31 -4.03 3.43
CA ARG A 124 -12.75 -4.31 3.37
C ARG A 124 -13.41 -4.28 4.74
N GLY A 125 -12.72 -4.75 5.76
CA GLY A 125 -13.22 -4.76 7.15
C GLY A 125 -13.33 -3.38 7.81
N PHE A 126 -12.77 -2.32 7.21
CA PHE A 126 -12.84 -0.96 7.75
C PHE A 126 -13.25 0.09 6.70
N ARG A 127 -13.85 -0.33 5.57
CA ARG A 127 -14.35 0.57 4.51
C ARG A 127 -15.23 1.68 5.08
N ASP A 128 -16.17 1.34 5.95
CA ASP A 128 -17.12 2.30 6.55
C ASP A 128 -16.46 3.25 7.57
N ASN A 129 -15.17 3.05 7.88
CA ASN A 129 -14.37 3.92 8.73
C ASN A 129 -13.38 4.78 7.92
N PHE A 130 -13.42 4.72 6.60
CA PHE A 130 -12.48 5.39 5.72
C PHE A 130 -13.23 6.28 4.71
N ASP A 131 -13.16 7.59 4.90
CA ASP A 131 -13.77 8.55 3.98
C ASP A 131 -12.72 9.15 3.06
N ILE A 132 -13.10 9.30 1.80
CA ILE A 132 -12.33 10.04 0.80
C ILE A 132 -13.08 11.33 0.52
N TYR A 133 -12.40 12.46 0.67
CA TYR A 133 -12.93 13.81 0.49
C TYR A 133 -12.48 14.39 -0.86
N HIS A 134 -12.49 15.72 -0.96
CA HIS A 134 -12.14 16.46 -2.17
C HIS A 134 -10.75 16.12 -2.73
N LEU A 135 -10.59 16.45 -4.01
CA LEU A 135 -9.36 16.30 -4.76
C LEU A 135 -8.29 17.24 -4.19
N LEU A 136 -7.05 16.80 -4.30
CA LEU A 136 -5.86 17.62 -4.12
C LEU A 136 -5.13 17.68 -5.47
N PRO A 137 -4.62 18.84 -5.91
CA PRO A 137 -3.75 18.90 -7.08
C PRO A 137 -2.47 18.08 -6.85
N ASP A 138 -1.68 17.84 -7.89
CA ASP A 138 -0.33 17.28 -7.73
C ASP A 138 0.47 18.19 -6.78
N PRO A 139 1.06 17.68 -5.68
CA PRO A 139 1.84 18.51 -4.75
C PRO A 139 3.03 19.20 -5.42
N ASP A 140 3.51 18.72 -6.56
CA ASP A 140 4.60 19.35 -7.33
C ASP A 140 4.09 20.40 -8.34
N SER A 141 2.76 20.63 -8.43
CA SER A 141 2.19 21.64 -9.32
C SER A 141 2.36 23.06 -8.78
N GLU A 142 2.39 24.05 -9.68
CA GLU A 142 2.50 25.46 -9.33
C GLU A 142 1.37 25.92 -8.41
N ILE A 143 0.12 25.55 -8.73
CA ILE A 143 -1.01 25.90 -7.87
C ILE A 143 -0.84 25.31 -6.46
N ALA A 144 -0.39 24.06 -6.34
CA ALA A 144 -0.24 23.41 -5.04
C ALA A 144 0.75 24.13 -4.13
N GLN A 145 1.77 24.81 -4.67
CA GLN A 145 2.78 25.51 -3.87
C GLN A 145 2.17 26.61 -2.98
N ASP A 146 1.09 27.23 -3.43
CA ASP A 146 0.43 28.31 -2.70
C ASP A 146 -0.69 27.83 -1.77
N LEU A 147 -1.10 26.55 -1.81
CA LEU A 147 -2.26 26.06 -1.06
C LEU A 147 -1.88 25.40 0.26
N VAL A 148 -2.43 25.89 1.37
CA VAL A 148 -2.40 25.21 2.67
C VAL A 148 -3.80 24.73 3.04
N TRP A 149 -4.04 23.43 2.88
CA TRP A 149 -5.36 22.83 3.05
C TRP A 149 -5.75 22.67 4.53
N CYS A 150 -6.99 23.04 4.86
CA CYS A 150 -7.59 22.69 6.14
C CYS A 150 -7.95 21.19 6.15
N LYS A 151 -7.62 20.48 7.22
CA LYS A 151 -7.87 19.04 7.33
C LYS A 151 -9.38 18.73 7.31
N ALA A 152 -9.83 18.00 6.30
CA ALA A 152 -11.17 17.40 6.28
C ALA A 152 -11.23 16.21 7.26
N SER A 153 -12.31 16.12 8.03
CA SER A 153 -12.57 15.00 8.93
C SER A 153 -14.06 14.79 9.15
N ARG A 154 -14.47 13.60 9.57
CA ARG A 154 -15.88 13.30 9.88
C ARG A 154 -16.51 14.32 10.84
N PRO A 155 -15.85 14.73 11.93
CA PRO A 155 -16.42 15.72 12.84
C PRO A 155 -16.42 17.15 12.28
N MET A 156 -15.53 17.47 11.33
CA MET A 156 -15.33 18.83 10.79
C MET A 156 -15.70 18.91 9.31
N GLN A 157 -17.01 18.86 9.02
CA GLN A 157 -17.53 18.85 7.65
C GLN A 157 -17.34 20.16 6.88
N GLY A 158 -17.03 21.27 7.55
CA GLY A 158 -16.78 22.56 6.89
C GLY A 158 -15.61 22.52 5.90
N ALA A 159 -14.61 21.68 6.15
CA ALA A 159 -13.48 21.46 5.24
C ALA A 159 -13.69 20.30 4.25
N ALA A 160 -14.79 19.54 4.36
CA ALA A 160 -15.03 18.35 3.52
C ALA A 160 -15.11 18.68 2.02
N ARG A 161 -15.49 19.92 1.70
CA ARG A 161 -15.56 20.44 0.32
C ARG A 161 -14.28 21.17 -0.13
N GLY A 162 -13.19 21.08 0.62
CA GLY A 162 -11.93 21.72 0.25
C GLY A 162 -11.86 23.17 0.69
N LEU A 163 -11.47 23.36 1.95
CA LEU A 163 -11.16 24.66 2.52
C LEU A 163 -9.64 24.82 2.61
N PHE A 164 -9.11 25.98 2.27
CA PHE A 164 -7.67 26.25 2.28
C PHE A 164 -7.34 27.71 2.58
N PHE A 165 -6.07 27.97 2.86
CA PHE A 165 -5.45 29.29 2.91
C PHE A 165 -4.43 29.42 1.78
N ARG A 166 -4.12 30.66 1.36
CA ARG A 166 -2.98 30.93 0.47
C ARG A 166 -1.73 31.29 1.24
N LEU A 167 -0.63 30.61 0.95
CA LEU A 167 0.65 30.87 1.58
C LEU A 167 1.12 32.31 1.31
N SER A 168 0.96 32.77 0.07
CA SER A 168 1.28 34.10 -0.39
C SER A 168 0.55 35.20 0.40
N GLU A 169 -0.73 34.99 0.72
CA GLU A 169 -1.51 35.93 1.55
C GLU A 169 -0.99 35.96 2.98
N GLY A 170 -0.68 34.81 3.57
CA GLY A 170 -0.08 34.74 4.90
C GLY A 170 1.26 35.46 4.98
N GLN A 171 2.13 35.26 3.98
CA GLN A 171 3.43 35.94 3.88
C GLN A 171 3.30 37.45 3.70
N ALA A 172 2.26 37.91 2.98
CA ALA A 172 2.00 39.33 2.80
C ALA A 172 1.48 40.00 4.09
N GLU A 173 0.71 39.27 4.91
CA GLU A 173 0.18 39.79 6.18
C GLU A 173 1.29 39.94 7.25
N PHE A 174 2.27 39.03 7.27
CA PHE A 174 3.38 39.03 8.23
C PHE A 174 4.75 39.02 7.52
N PRO A 175 5.16 40.12 6.86
CA PRO A 175 6.37 40.16 6.05
C PRO A 175 7.66 39.98 6.85
N ASP A 176 7.63 40.24 8.16
CA ASP A 176 8.78 40.08 9.06
C ASP A 176 8.90 38.64 9.61
N GLU A 177 7.92 37.77 9.35
CA GLU A 177 7.91 36.37 9.77
C GLU A 177 8.16 35.42 8.60
N THR A 178 8.98 34.38 8.82
CA THR A 178 9.17 33.33 7.81
C THR A 178 8.01 32.32 7.88
N ILE A 179 6.92 32.63 7.18
CA ILE A 179 5.76 31.73 7.05
C ILE A 179 6.02 30.70 5.95
N THR A 180 5.79 29.43 6.31
CA THR A 180 5.88 28.25 5.44
C THR A 180 4.57 27.49 5.53
N LYS A 181 4.31 26.54 4.62
CA LYS A 181 3.12 25.68 4.70
C LYS A 181 3.04 24.89 6.01
N ALA A 182 4.20 24.53 6.59
CA ALA A 182 4.29 23.84 7.88
C ALA A 182 4.03 24.76 9.08
N SER A 183 4.36 26.05 8.99
CA SER A 183 4.21 27.01 10.08
C SER A 183 2.92 27.83 10.02
N MET A 184 2.23 27.87 8.87
CA MET A 184 0.96 28.59 8.73
C MET A 184 -0.11 28.06 9.70
N ARG A 185 -0.80 28.97 10.39
CA ARG A 185 -1.82 28.64 11.43
C ARG A 185 -3.20 29.27 11.16
N GLY A 186 -3.30 30.14 10.17
CA GLY A 186 -4.54 30.85 9.82
C GLY A 186 -4.32 31.78 8.62
N GLY A 187 -5.40 32.42 8.19
CA GLY A 187 -5.44 33.33 7.03
C GLY A 187 -6.87 33.48 6.54
N PHE A 188 -7.04 34.08 5.36
CA PHE A 188 -8.35 34.13 4.70
C PHE A 188 -8.77 32.73 4.23
N TYR A 189 -10.01 32.36 4.54
CA TYR A 189 -10.55 31.07 4.15
C TYR A 189 -11.05 31.12 2.71
N HIS A 190 -10.56 30.19 1.89
CA HIS A 190 -10.98 29.99 0.51
C HIS A 190 -11.57 28.61 0.30
N GLY A 191 -12.53 28.52 -0.60
CA GLY A 191 -13.12 27.23 -1.00
C GLY A 191 -12.57 26.74 -2.33
N ILE A 192 -12.48 25.42 -2.50
CA ILE A 192 -11.98 24.79 -3.74
C ILE A 192 -12.73 25.24 -5.00
N HIS A 193 -13.99 25.65 -4.86
CA HIS A 193 -14.81 26.19 -5.95
C HIS A 193 -14.19 27.41 -6.64
N GLU A 194 -13.29 28.14 -5.97
CA GLU A 194 -12.56 29.28 -6.52
C GLU A 194 -11.43 28.85 -7.48
N ILE A 195 -10.96 27.60 -7.37
CA ILE A 195 -9.78 27.06 -8.07
C ILE A 195 -10.04 25.69 -8.71
N GLU A 196 -11.31 25.32 -8.91
CA GLU A 196 -11.69 23.96 -9.29
C GLU A 196 -11.06 23.51 -10.63
N ALA A 197 -10.99 24.42 -11.60
CA ALA A 197 -10.40 24.15 -12.91
C ALA A 197 -8.89 23.84 -12.82
N ASP A 198 -8.16 24.63 -12.05
CA ASP A 198 -6.71 24.47 -11.87
C ASP A 198 -6.40 23.18 -11.09
N VAL A 199 -7.18 22.90 -10.04
CA VAL A 199 -7.08 21.64 -9.29
C VAL A 199 -7.34 20.44 -10.20
N ALA A 200 -8.39 20.50 -11.04
CA ALA A 200 -8.72 19.43 -11.97
C ALA A 200 -7.60 19.20 -13.01
N GLN A 201 -6.97 20.27 -13.52
CA GLN A 201 -5.86 20.18 -14.47
C GLN A 201 -4.59 19.57 -13.84
N ALA A 202 -4.29 19.98 -12.60
CA ALA A 202 -3.15 19.50 -11.84
C ALA A 202 -3.39 18.14 -11.16
N TYR A 203 -4.60 17.59 -11.19
CA TYR A 203 -4.94 16.37 -10.43
C TYR A 203 -4.18 15.12 -10.91
N ARG A 204 -3.57 14.39 -9.96
CA ARG A 204 -2.82 13.13 -10.22
C ARG A 204 -3.23 11.97 -9.31
N GLY A 205 -4.43 12.03 -8.73
CA GLY A 205 -4.96 10.96 -7.89
C GLY A 205 -5.03 11.29 -6.40
N HIS A 206 -4.52 12.45 -5.98
CA HIS A 206 -4.43 12.82 -4.57
C HIS A 206 -5.77 13.29 -3.99
N HIS A 207 -6.09 12.84 -2.79
CA HIS A 207 -7.30 13.25 -2.08
C HIS A 207 -7.02 13.46 -0.60
N GLN A 208 -7.79 14.37 0.02
CA GLN A 208 -7.95 14.31 1.46
C GLN A 208 -8.75 13.07 1.85
N TYR A 209 -8.48 12.55 3.03
CA TYR A 209 -9.21 11.43 3.60
C TYR A 209 -9.33 11.58 5.12
N ASP A 210 -10.26 10.87 5.71
CA ASP A 210 -10.29 10.63 7.16
C ASP A 210 -10.43 9.14 7.43
N TRP A 211 -9.66 8.64 8.38
CA TRP A 211 -9.70 7.24 8.79
C TRP A 211 -10.01 7.17 10.28
N VAL A 212 -11.26 6.84 10.60
CA VAL A 212 -11.72 6.67 11.97
C VAL A 212 -11.04 5.46 12.60
N ARG A 213 -10.41 5.69 13.76
CA ARG A 213 -9.62 4.67 14.49
C ARG A 213 -8.59 4.03 13.56
N PRO A 214 -7.65 4.84 13.04
CA PRO A 214 -6.72 4.35 12.05
C PRO A 214 -5.82 3.28 12.65
N ARG A 215 -5.49 2.28 11.86
CA ARG A 215 -4.48 1.29 12.22
C ARG A 215 -3.11 1.96 12.11
N ARG A 216 -2.64 2.55 13.21
CA ARG A 216 -1.42 3.38 13.28
C ARG A 216 -0.19 2.71 12.65
N THR A 217 -0.07 1.38 12.81
CA THR A 217 1.03 0.62 12.20
C THR A 217 1.25 0.92 10.73
N TRP A 218 0.17 1.15 9.95
CA TRP A 218 0.26 1.46 8.54
C TRP A 218 0.52 2.94 8.23
N LEU A 219 0.14 3.85 9.13
CA LEU A 219 0.46 5.28 9.00
C LEU A 219 1.92 5.58 9.30
N ASP A 220 2.55 4.72 10.10
CA ASP A 220 3.94 4.80 10.54
C ASP A 220 4.87 3.88 9.71
N ALA A 221 4.36 3.30 8.62
CA ALA A 221 5.12 2.46 7.70
C ALA A 221 6.20 3.28 6.95
N ALA A 222 7.43 2.74 6.86
CA ALA A 222 8.49 3.36 6.06
C ALA A 222 8.40 2.94 4.58
N CYS A 223 7.72 1.82 4.31
CA CYS A 223 7.45 1.28 2.99
C CYS A 223 6.09 1.74 2.46
N PRO A 224 5.90 1.82 1.12
CA PRO A 224 4.61 2.15 0.53
C PRO A 224 3.48 1.21 0.99
N VAL A 225 2.35 1.77 1.38
CA VAL A 225 1.15 1.02 1.80
C VAL A 225 -0.01 1.28 0.86
N TYR A 226 -0.57 0.21 0.32
CA TYR A 226 -1.76 0.21 -0.53
C TYR A 226 -2.89 -0.52 0.17
N ILE A 227 -4.05 0.13 0.28
CA ILE A 227 -5.27 -0.44 0.85
C ILE A 227 -6.16 -0.92 -0.29
N ASP A 228 -6.57 -2.18 -0.24
CA ASP A 228 -7.54 -2.76 -1.17
C ASP A 228 -8.92 -2.83 -0.50
N PHE A 229 -9.85 -2.00 -0.95
CA PHE A 229 -11.24 -2.02 -0.49
C PHE A 229 -12.13 -3.00 -1.27
N GLY A 230 -11.56 -3.76 -2.22
CA GLY A 230 -12.31 -4.68 -3.08
C GLY A 230 -12.68 -4.10 -4.45
N ASP A 231 -12.27 -2.87 -4.73
CA ASP A 231 -12.63 -2.12 -5.93
C ASP A 231 -11.53 -2.27 -7.01
N ASP A 232 -11.67 -1.54 -8.14
CA ASP A 232 -10.68 -1.49 -9.22
C ASP A 232 -9.47 -0.58 -8.93
N ARG A 233 -9.52 0.15 -7.81
CA ARG A 233 -8.49 1.07 -7.33
C ARG A 233 -7.98 0.67 -5.96
N LEU A 234 -6.70 0.93 -5.75
CA LEU A 234 -6.02 0.88 -4.47
C LEU A 234 -5.90 2.29 -3.91
N VAL A 235 -5.98 2.39 -2.59
CA VAL A 235 -5.73 3.63 -1.86
C VAL A 235 -4.30 3.57 -1.32
N ARG A 236 -3.39 4.33 -1.91
CA ARG A 236 -2.03 4.50 -1.39
C ARG A 236 -2.05 5.54 -0.28
N LEU A 237 -1.48 5.23 0.88
CA LEU A 237 -1.28 6.20 1.96
C LEU A 237 -0.05 7.05 1.66
N ASP A 238 -0.16 8.38 1.75
CA ASP A 238 0.92 9.33 1.48
C ASP A 238 0.90 10.52 2.45
N THR A 239 2.00 11.26 2.48
CA THR A 239 2.05 12.64 3.00
C THR A 239 2.04 13.57 1.80
N TYR A 240 1.12 14.54 1.80
CA TYR A 240 0.84 15.37 0.63
C TYR A 240 2.01 16.29 0.27
N ASP A 241 2.45 17.09 1.24
CA ASP A 241 3.51 18.09 1.08
C ASP A 241 4.18 18.38 2.44
N GLU A 242 4.99 19.42 2.51
CA GLU A 242 5.75 19.82 3.70
C GLU A 242 4.88 20.30 4.87
N SER A 243 3.58 20.54 4.66
CA SER A 243 2.64 20.80 5.77
C SER A 243 2.45 19.58 6.68
N GLY A 244 2.84 18.39 6.22
CA GLY A 244 2.60 17.13 6.91
C GLY A 244 1.17 16.62 6.76
N LEU A 245 0.37 17.23 5.88
CA LEU A 245 -1.01 16.79 5.60
C LEU A 245 -1.01 15.34 5.10
N ARG A 246 -1.58 14.43 5.89
CA ARG A 246 -1.83 13.06 5.45
C ARG A 246 -2.89 13.07 4.34
N CYS A 247 -2.54 12.47 3.21
CA CYS A 247 -3.42 12.30 2.07
C CYS A 247 -3.43 10.85 1.59
N ILE A 248 -4.24 10.58 0.59
CA ILE A 248 -4.16 9.34 -0.17
C ILE A 248 -3.90 9.63 -1.64
N ARG A 249 -3.41 8.62 -2.36
CA ARG A 249 -3.40 8.59 -3.82
C ARG A 249 -4.20 7.40 -4.32
N LEU A 250 -5.18 7.66 -5.19
CA LEU A 250 -5.95 6.63 -5.87
C LEU A 250 -5.15 6.05 -7.03
N VAL A 251 -4.86 4.76 -6.97
CA VAL A 251 -4.04 4.04 -7.96
C VAL A 251 -4.87 2.92 -8.58
N SER A 252 -4.96 2.88 -9.92
CA SER A 252 -5.60 1.75 -10.60
C SER A 252 -4.88 0.44 -10.26
N LYS A 253 -5.65 -0.61 -9.91
CA LYS A 253 -5.09 -1.95 -9.65
C LYS A 253 -4.32 -2.49 -10.85
N ARG A 254 -4.77 -2.19 -12.08
CA ARG A 254 -4.04 -2.51 -13.31
C ARG A 254 -2.69 -1.80 -13.40
N LYS A 255 -2.64 -0.51 -13.06
CA LYS A 255 -1.39 0.26 -13.03
C LYS A 255 -0.44 -0.28 -11.97
N PHE A 256 -0.94 -0.55 -10.77
CA PHE A 256 -0.16 -1.18 -9.70
C PHE A 256 0.47 -2.49 -10.17
N LEU A 257 -0.32 -3.42 -10.72
CA LEU A 257 0.15 -4.72 -11.19
C LEU A 257 1.16 -4.63 -12.34
N HIS A 258 1.03 -3.63 -13.20
CA HIS A 258 2.02 -3.36 -14.24
C HIS A 258 3.32 -2.83 -13.63
N ASP A 259 3.24 -1.75 -12.85
CA ASP A 259 4.40 -1.03 -12.34
C ASP A 259 5.26 -1.92 -11.42
N VAL A 260 4.65 -2.74 -10.54
CA VAL A 260 5.42 -3.67 -9.68
C VAL A 260 6.26 -4.69 -10.47
N MET A 261 5.89 -4.97 -11.72
CA MET A 261 6.60 -5.92 -12.58
C MET A 261 7.72 -5.28 -13.39
N VAL A 262 7.76 -3.96 -13.51
CA VAL A 262 8.69 -3.23 -14.39
C VAL A 262 9.55 -2.20 -13.68
N GLU A 263 9.06 -1.63 -12.57
CA GLU A 263 9.84 -0.71 -11.74
C GLU A 263 10.80 -1.50 -10.84
N THR A 264 11.93 -0.89 -10.50
CA THR A 264 12.96 -1.49 -9.63
C THR A 264 12.83 -1.10 -8.17
N ASP A 265 12.04 -0.07 -7.86
CA ASP A 265 11.80 0.44 -6.50
C ASP A 265 10.29 0.52 -6.26
N GLY A 266 9.82 -0.08 -5.16
CA GLY A 266 8.42 -0.03 -4.74
C GLY A 266 7.88 1.39 -4.56
N ARG A 267 8.74 2.37 -4.27
CA ARG A 267 8.37 3.79 -4.15
C ARG A 267 8.03 4.44 -5.50
N ALA A 268 8.56 3.90 -6.60
CA ALA A 268 8.30 4.39 -7.95
C ALA A 268 6.94 3.94 -8.51
N ILE A 269 6.28 2.97 -7.87
CA ILE A 269 4.95 2.50 -8.29
C ILE A 269 3.97 3.67 -8.32
N ALA A 270 3.27 3.78 -9.45
CA ALA A 270 2.28 4.81 -9.72
C ALA A 270 2.75 6.26 -9.63
N THR A 271 4.06 6.52 -9.81
CA THR A 271 4.63 7.87 -9.88
C THR A 271 4.69 8.42 -11.30
N ARG A 272 4.90 7.57 -12.30
CA ARG A 272 4.96 7.97 -13.71
C ARG A 272 3.59 7.84 -14.37
N PHE A 273 3.11 8.95 -14.93
CA PHE A 273 1.89 8.99 -15.75
C PHE A 273 2.32 9.08 -17.21
N HIS A 274 2.40 7.94 -17.89
CA HIS A 274 2.53 7.96 -19.34
C HIS A 274 1.20 8.48 -19.92
N PRO A 275 1.19 9.53 -20.76
CA PRO A 275 0.04 9.77 -21.60
C PRO A 275 -0.15 8.51 -22.44
N PHE A 276 -1.32 7.89 -22.37
CA PHE A 276 -1.66 6.81 -23.29
C PHE A 276 -1.51 7.38 -24.70
N ARG A 277 -0.52 6.89 -25.45
CA ARG A 277 -0.50 7.09 -26.90
C ARG A 277 -1.70 6.30 -27.42
N HIS A 278 -2.69 7.03 -27.92
CA HIS A 278 -3.67 6.45 -28.82
C HIS A 278 -2.92 6.15 -30.11
N ASP A 279 -2.44 4.92 -30.25
CA ASP A 279 -2.13 4.34 -31.56
C ASP A 279 -3.44 3.84 -32.20
#